data_AF-A0A2M4AK68-F1
#
_entry.id   AF-A0A2M4AK68-F1
#
_cell.length_a   1.000
_cell.length_b   1.000
_cell.length_c   1.000
_cell.angle_alpha   90.00
_cell.angle_beta   90.00
_cell.angle_gamma   90.00
#
_symmetry.space_group_name_H-M   'P 1'
#
loop_
_entity.id
_entity.type
_entity.pdbx_description
1 polymer ?
#
loop_
_entity_poly.entity_id
_entity_poly.type
_entity_poly.pdbx_seq_one_letter_code
_entity_poly.pdbx_strand_id
1 'polypeptide(L)'
;MALLGAQLVITLIMVSVIQKLSPHFSLARWILCSTGLTRYLHPTDDELKKLSGVPREKSKGKKDKRNGHHHQLNGEKASSFHIPRSLDIQLETTPISPYDVVHLRFYTEYQWLVDFSLYAAIVYTVSEVYHFFFPLKEEINLSMLWCLLVVFFAFKLLASLTVQYFQSDESIGERSTCIVTGLAYLLIAMIILIVPEHTLEVGLDNAYHSFNESASTFLESQGLNSSGPASKIVVKFFIAVSCGVVGALFTFPGLRMARMHWDSLKFCQDRVFLKLMLNVSFALPFLLVILWVKPISRDYLTARIFSGMNAPLLSTEAFETIRLIAVVVTVLLRFILMPVYLQAYLNLAHERVEEQKKEAGRITNVELQKKISSIFYYLCVVTLQYVAPILMCLFFTLMYKTLGDFTWSGILKQSAMLDECSADLEYEKSVLAAMTTESSIIDTNDFATVTPESEQELASNILSTAQSFHLSLQSLKSVFTKEVFRGIFGFATWWSCFSWFAASSLGMVYQSYFTKS
;
A
#
# COMPACT_ATOMS: atom_id res chain seq x y z
N MET A 1 15.97 -14.77 -33.57
CA MET A 1 15.52 -15.35 -32.29
C MET A 1 16.01 -14.47 -31.16
N ALA A 2 15.14 -13.63 -30.57
CA ALA A 2 15.52 -12.92 -29.35
C ALA A 2 15.52 -13.95 -28.21
N LEU A 3 16.70 -14.28 -27.69
CA LEU A 3 16.89 -15.33 -26.69
C LEU A 3 16.32 -14.95 -25.30
N LEU A 4 15.87 -13.71 -25.12
CA LEU A 4 15.29 -13.17 -23.90
C LEU A 4 14.02 -12.39 -24.27
N GLY A 5 12.89 -12.72 -23.63
CA GLY A 5 11.64 -11.99 -23.82
C GLY A 5 11.78 -10.51 -23.44
N ALA A 6 11.04 -9.63 -24.12
CA ALA A 6 11.20 -8.18 -23.97
C ALA A 6 11.02 -7.73 -22.50
N GLN A 7 10.12 -8.38 -21.78
CA GLN A 7 9.91 -8.09 -20.36
C GLN A 7 11.09 -8.49 -19.48
N LEU A 8 11.75 -9.59 -19.79
CA LEU A 8 12.93 -10.04 -19.06
C LEU A 8 14.07 -9.03 -19.25
N VAL A 9 14.22 -8.47 -20.46
CA VAL A 9 15.16 -7.38 -20.71
C VAL A 9 14.84 -6.14 -19.88
N ILE A 10 13.58 -5.69 -19.84
CA ILE A 10 13.16 -4.53 -19.03
C ILE A 10 13.51 -4.73 -17.56
N THR A 11 13.23 -5.92 -17.02
CA THR A 11 13.52 -6.25 -15.62
C THR A 11 15.03 -6.31 -15.33
N LEU A 12 15.85 -6.90 -16.21
CA LEU A 12 17.31 -6.93 -16.05
C LEU A 12 17.93 -5.53 -16.11
N ILE A 13 17.44 -4.67 -17.01
CA ILE A 13 17.85 -3.27 -17.07
C ILE A 13 17.49 -2.58 -15.75
N MET A 14 16.27 -2.77 -15.26
CA MET A 14 15.85 -2.17 -13.99
C MET A 14 16.70 -2.65 -12.81
N VAL A 15 17.00 -3.95 -12.72
CA VAL A 15 17.88 -4.48 -11.67
C VAL A 15 19.28 -3.86 -11.75
N SER A 16 19.82 -3.68 -12.95
CA SER A 16 21.12 -3.00 -13.17
C SER A 16 21.06 -1.52 -12.75
N VAL A 17 19.95 -0.84 -13.04
CA VAL A 17 19.70 0.55 -12.60
C VAL A 17 19.61 0.61 -11.09
N ILE A 18 18.92 -0.33 -10.42
CA ILE A 18 18.88 -0.39 -8.95
C ILE A 18 20.29 -0.55 -8.39
N GLN A 19 21.10 -1.46 -8.92
CA GLN A 19 22.46 -1.69 -8.42
C GLN A 19 23.36 -0.45 -8.57
N LYS A 20 23.23 0.30 -9.67
CA LYS A 20 24.07 1.48 -9.95
C LYS A 20 23.55 2.79 -9.37
N LEU A 21 22.23 3.03 -9.38
CA LEU A 21 21.64 4.30 -8.97
C LEU A 21 21.18 4.33 -7.51
N SER A 22 20.84 3.18 -6.91
CA SER A 22 20.37 3.12 -5.51
C SER A 22 21.29 3.83 -4.50
N PRO A 23 22.63 3.76 -4.61
CA PRO A 23 23.51 4.49 -3.69
C PRO A 23 23.45 6.02 -3.85
N HIS A 24 23.15 6.52 -5.05
CA HIS A 24 23.22 7.93 -5.39
C HIS A 24 21.87 8.63 -5.28
N PHE A 25 20.80 7.99 -5.76
CA PHE A 25 19.46 8.53 -5.80
C PHE A 25 18.52 7.68 -4.96
N SER A 26 17.90 8.32 -3.97
CA SER A 26 16.85 7.73 -3.14
C SER A 26 15.71 8.73 -3.04
N LEU A 27 14.55 8.34 -3.56
CA LEU A 27 13.32 9.13 -3.47
C LEU A 27 12.88 9.23 -2.01
N ALA A 28 13.08 8.16 -1.24
CA ALA A 28 12.83 8.16 0.21
C ALA A 28 13.63 9.23 0.94
N ARG A 29 14.95 9.31 0.67
CA ARG A 29 15.82 10.34 1.27
C ARG A 29 15.44 11.74 0.80
N TRP A 30 15.10 11.91 -0.48
CA TRP A 30 14.65 13.19 -1.03
C TRP A 30 13.37 13.67 -0.34
N ILE A 31 12.38 12.80 -0.14
CA ILE A 31 11.12 13.15 0.55
C ILE A 31 11.37 13.65 1.97
N LEU A 32 12.27 13.02 2.74
CA LEU A 32 12.52 13.43 4.13
C LEU A 32 13.45 14.64 4.28
N CYS A 33 14.44 14.79 3.40
CA CYS A 33 15.49 15.81 3.58
C CYS A 33 15.29 17.06 2.70
N SER A 34 14.63 16.94 1.54
CA SER A 34 14.55 18.02 0.54
C SER A 34 13.21 18.76 0.52
N THR A 35 12.23 18.31 1.31
CA THR A 35 10.89 18.91 1.37
C THR A 35 10.76 20.07 2.37
N GLY A 36 11.87 20.44 3.05
CA GLY A 36 11.90 21.54 4.01
C GLY A 36 11.40 21.19 5.41
N LEU A 37 11.34 19.90 5.76
CA LEU A 37 10.95 19.46 7.10
C LEU A 37 11.92 19.98 8.17
N THR A 38 11.36 20.48 9.27
CA THR A 38 12.12 20.96 10.42
C THR A 38 11.84 20.10 11.64
N ARG A 39 12.91 19.72 12.35
CA ARG A 39 12.84 18.97 13.61
C ARG A 39 13.15 19.88 14.79
N TYR A 40 12.58 19.55 15.94
CA TYR A 40 12.89 20.20 17.20
C TYR A 40 14.08 19.51 17.88
N LEU A 41 15.04 20.31 18.34
CA LEU A 41 16.15 19.85 19.15
C LEU A 41 15.73 19.79 20.62
N HIS A 42 16.27 18.81 21.35
CA HIS A 42 16.11 18.79 22.79
C HIS A 42 17.10 19.81 23.41
N PRO A 43 16.71 20.49 24.51
CA PRO A 43 17.59 21.44 25.17
C PRO A 43 18.79 20.73 25.80
N THR A 44 19.94 21.40 25.81
CA THR A 44 21.17 20.85 26.41
C THR A 44 21.09 20.87 27.93
N ASP A 45 21.84 19.99 28.60
CA ASP A 45 21.89 19.96 30.07
C ASP A 45 22.35 21.31 30.65
N ASP A 46 23.20 22.04 29.93
CA ASP A 46 23.67 23.36 30.34
C ASP A 46 22.60 24.45 30.22
N GLU A 47 21.81 24.45 29.14
CA GLU A 47 20.64 25.33 28.99
C GLU A 47 19.61 25.05 30.08
N LEU A 48 19.32 23.77 30.32
CA LEU A 48 18.40 23.32 31.35
C LEU A 48 18.86 23.74 32.75
N LYS A 49 20.16 23.60 33.08
CA LYS A 49 20.73 24.08 34.35
C LYS A 49 20.66 25.61 34.47
N LYS A 50 20.93 26.34 33.38
CA LYS A 50 20.84 27.81 33.35
C LYS A 50 19.41 28.30 33.58
N LEU A 51 18.43 27.67 32.95
CA LEU A 51 17.02 28.03 33.05
C LEU A 51 16.39 27.60 34.38
N SER A 52 16.81 26.46 34.95
CA SER A 52 16.28 25.93 36.22
C SER A 52 16.92 26.53 37.47
N GLY A 53 17.98 27.33 37.33
CA GLY A 53 18.75 27.86 38.47
C GLY A 53 19.53 26.80 39.25
N VAL A 54 19.69 25.59 38.69
CA VAL A 54 20.49 24.52 39.31
C VAL A 54 21.98 24.86 39.16
N PRO A 55 22.77 24.88 40.26
CA PRO A 55 24.19 25.24 40.19
C PRO A 55 24.96 24.35 39.21
N ARG A 56 25.78 24.95 38.33
CA ARG A 56 26.77 24.21 37.54
C ARG A 56 27.71 23.48 38.49
N GLU A 57 27.83 22.16 38.35
CA GLU A 57 28.88 21.40 39.03
C GLU A 57 30.23 21.95 38.57
N LYS A 58 30.84 22.77 39.41
CA LYS A 58 32.24 23.15 39.23
C LYS A 58 33.06 21.89 39.38
N SER A 59 33.76 21.52 38.32
CA SER A 59 34.91 20.60 38.36
C SER A 59 35.75 20.92 39.60
N LYS A 60 35.69 20.05 40.62
CA LYS A 60 36.49 20.20 41.84
C LYS A 60 37.92 19.78 41.53
N GLY A 61 38.70 20.72 41.03
CA GLY A 61 40.15 20.67 41.11
C GLY A 61 40.62 20.88 42.55
N LYS A 62 41.16 19.80 43.14
CA LYS A 62 42.19 19.72 44.20
C LYS A 62 41.88 20.17 45.65
N LYS A 63 42.25 19.23 46.57
CA LYS A 63 42.44 19.27 48.04
C LYS A 63 41.18 19.13 48.91
N ASP A 64 40.92 17.92 49.42
CA ASP A 64 41.39 17.59 50.77
C ASP A 64 41.42 16.08 51.05
N LYS A 65 42.53 15.64 51.67
CA LYS A 65 42.74 14.29 52.21
C LYS A 65 42.15 14.27 53.63
N ARG A 66 41.07 13.52 53.87
CA ARG A 66 40.97 12.53 54.97
C ARG A 66 39.56 11.96 55.14
N ASN A 67 39.57 10.64 55.30
CA ASN A 67 38.63 9.77 56.03
C ASN A 67 37.24 9.50 55.46
N GLY A 68 36.94 8.20 55.38
CA GLY A 68 35.59 7.69 55.65
C GLY A 68 34.98 6.85 54.54
N HIS A 69 35.02 5.54 54.73
CA HIS A 69 34.37 4.47 53.98
C HIS A 69 32.91 4.71 53.52
N HIS A 70 32.56 4.00 52.44
CA HIS A 70 31.22 3.54 52.04
C HIS A 70 30.26 4.52 51.33
N HIS A 71 30.28 4.56 49.99
CA HIS A 71 29.11 4.18 49.19
C HIS A 71 29.45 3.93 47.71
N GLN A 72 28.91 2.81 47.21
CA GLN A 72 28.68 2.36 45.85
C GLN A 72 29.56 2.85 44.68
N LEU A 73 30.23 1.86 44.06
CA LEU A 73 30.30 1.72 42.62
C LEU A 73 28.92 1.98 41.98
N ASN A 74 28.80 3.07 41.23
CA ASN A 74 27.81 3.19 40.15
C ASN A 74 28.48 3.98 39.03
N GLY A 75 28.87 3.26 37.97
CA GLY A 75 29.43 3.87 36.77
C GLY A 75 28.46 4.90 36.18
N GLU A 76 29.02 6.02 35.72
CA GLU A 76 28.52 6.90 34.66
C GLU A 76 27.02 6.84 34.33
N LYS A 77 26.14 7.08 35.30
CA LYS A 77 24.81 7.61 35.00
C LYS A 77 25.01 9.09 34.80
N ALA A 78 24.90 9.55 33.55
CA ALA A 78 24.83 10.96 33.20
C ALA A 78 24.02 11.70 34.28
N SER A 79 24.62 12.73 34.88
CA SER A 79 24.09 13.39 36.09
C SER A 79 22.63 13.81 35.89
N SER A 80 21.69 12.97 36.30
CA SER A 80 20.26 13.24 36.12
C SER A 80 19.83 14.28 37.13
N PHE A 81 19.30 15.41 36.69
CA PHE A 81 18.81 16.47 37.56
C PHE A 81 17.35 16.78 37.28
N HIS A 82 16.68 17.29 38.31
CA HIS A 82 15.25 17.54 38.28
C HIS A 82 14.98 19.01 37.97
N ILE A 83 13.99 19.23 37.11
CA ILE A 83 13.60 20.54 36.61
C ILE A 83 12.09 20.71 36.85
N PRO A 84 11.63 21.90 37.25
CA PRO A 84 10.20 22.20 37.31
C PRO A 84 9.55 22.02 35.92
N ARG A 85 8.39 21.37 35.87
CA ARG A 85 7.65 21.16 34.61
C ARG A 85 7.15 22.46 33.99
N SER A 86 6.89 23.48 34.80
CA SER A 86 6.47 24.82 34.39
C SER A 86 7.59 25.67 33.77
N LEU A 87 8.79 25.12 33.57
CA LEU A 87 9.90 25.87 33.00
C LEU A 87 9.58 26.27 31.56
N ASP A 88 9.75 27.56 31.25
CA ASP A 88 9.56 28.05 29.89
C ASP A 88 10.77 27.70 29.02
N ILE A 89 10.64 26.60 28.27
CA ILE A 89 11.65 26.11 27.35
C ILE A 89 11.19 26.43 25.92
N GLN A 90 11.99 27.20 25.21
CA GLN A 90 11.84 27.40 23.76
C GLN A 90 12.72 26.38 23.05
N LEU A 91 12.09 25.52 22.24
CA LEU A 91 12.81 24.49 21.49
C LEU A 91 13.42 25.09 20.23
N GLU A 92 14.72 24.87 20.03
CA GLU A 92 15.39 25.21 18.79
C GLU A 92 14.93 24.28 17.66
N THR A 93 14.87 24.81 16.43
CA THR A 93 14.50 24.04 15.24
C THR A 93 15.67 23.94 14.29
N THR A 94 15.78 22.81 13.60
CA THR A 94 16.85 22.55 12.62
C THR A 94 16.27 21.77 11.45
N PRO A 95 16.68 22.06 10.20
CA PRO A 95 16.27 21.28 9.03
C PRO A 95 16.78 19.83 9.14
N ILE A 96 16.02 18.88 8.60
CA ILE A 96 16.41 17.47 8.60
C ILE A 96 17.58 17.25 7.64
N SER A 97 18.71 16.80 8.18
CA SER A 97 19.91 16.48 7.40
C SER A 97 19.97 14.98 7.04
N PRO A 98 20.50 14.60 5.86
CA PRO A 98 20.67 13.19 5.48
C PRO A 98 21.41 12.34 6.51
N TYR A 99 22.39 12.92 7.20
CA TYR A 99 23.18 12.21 8.23
C TYR A 99 22.35 11.85 9.47
N ASP A 100 21.34 12.66 9.81
CA ASP A 100 20.47 12.44 10.96
C ASP A 100 19.48 11.29 10.72
N VAL A 101 19.03 11.14 9.47
CA VAL A 101 17.96 10.20 9.10
C VAL A 101 18.45 8.75 9.09
N VAL A 102 19.74 8.51 8.78
CA VAL A 102 20.33 7.16 8.69
C VAL A 102 20.26 6.41 10.02
N HIS A 103 20.29 7.12 11.14
CA HIS A 103 20.22 6.54 12.49
C HIS A 103 18.79 6.31 12.99
N LEU A 104 17.78 6.67 12.20
CA LEU A 104 16.38 6.51 12.60
C LEU A 104 15.93 5.05 12.56
N ARG A 105 15.01 4.72 13.45
CA ARG A 105 14.41 3.39 13.53
C ARG A 105 13.59 3.10 12.27
N PHE A 106 13.87 1.98 11.61
CA PHE A 106 13.28 1.57 10.32
C PHE A 106 13.66 2.43 9.10
N TYR A 107 14.76 3.18 9.15
CA TYR A 107 15.18 3.96 7.99
C TYR A 107 15.44 3.09 6.75
N THR A 108 16.17 1.99 6.90
CA THR A 108 16.50 1.08 5.79
C THR A 108 15.24 0.51 5.15
N GLU A 109 14.28 0.09 5.96
CA GLU A 109 13.00 -0.47 5.54
C GLU A 109 12.12 0.57 4.84
N TYR A 110 12.10 1.79 5.37
CA TYR A 110 11.44 2.93 4.73
C TYR A 110 12.05 3.23 3.36
N GLN A 111 13.38 3.37 3.31
CA GLN A 111 14.10 3.65 2.09
C GLN A 111 13.80 2.59 1.03
N TRP A 112 13.87 1.32 1.42
CA TRP A 112 13.69 0.22 0.51
C TRP A 112 12.24 0.12 -0.01
N LEU A 113 11.22 0.28 0.84
CA LEU A 113 9.82 0.25 0.41
C LEU A 113 9.53 1.34 -0.63
N VAL A 114 9.95 2.57 -0.35
CA VAL A 114 9.66 3.72 -1.20
C VAL A 114 10.45 3.65 -2.51
N ASP A 115 11.76 3.41 -2.44
CA ASP A 115 12.58 3.35 -3.65
C ASP A 115 12.20 2.15 -4.52
N PHE A 116 11.97 0.96 -3.93
CA PHE A 116 11.52 -0.21 -4.68
C PHE A 116 10.14 0.02 -5.32
N SER A 117 9.22 0.69 -4.63
CA SER A 117 7.91 1.03 -5.20
C SER A 117 8.01 1.98 -6.41
N LEU A 118 8.93 2.95 -6.38
CA LEU A 118 9.20 3.82 -7.53
C LEU A 118 9.70 2.99 -8.72
N TYR A 119 10.68 2.11 -8.48
CA TYR A 119 11.23 1.27 -9.53
C TYR A 119 10.19 0.29 -10.11
N ALA A 120 9.35 -0.31 -9.27
CA ALA A 120 8.23 -1.14 -9.71
C ALA A 120 7.21 -0.35 -10.54
N ALA A 121 6.90 0.90 -10.15
CA ALA A 121 6.01 1.77 -10.93
C ALA A 121 6.61 2.15 -12.29
N ILE A 122 7.94 2.38 -12.37
CA ILE A 122 8.64 2.62 -13.63
C ILE A 122 8.59 1.37 -14.51
N VAL A 123 8.92 0.18 -13.97
CA VAL A 123 8.84 -1.09 -14.71
C VAL A 123 7.43 -1.33 -15.23
N TYR A 124 6.42 -1.09 -14.40
CA TYR A 124 5.03 -1.19 -14.79
C TYR A 124 4.68 -0.23 -15.93
N THR A 125 5.04 1.05 -15.80
CA THR A 125 4.75 2.08 -16.81
C THR A 125 5.44 1.79 -18.14
N VAL A 126 6.73 1.43 -18.11
CA VAL A 126 7.48 1.07 -19.33
C VAL A 126 6.88 -0.19 -19.98
N SER A 127 6.50 -1.18 -19.16
CA SER A 127 5.83 -2.38 -19.67
C SER A 127 4.49 -2.03 -20.30
N GLU A 128 3.67 -1.20 -19.66
CA GLU A 128 2.39 -0.72 -20.21
C GLU A 128 2.54 0.02 -21.53
N VAL A 129 3.51 0.95 -21.63
CA VAL A 129 3.82 1.64 -22.88
C VAL A 129 4.26 0.64 -23.95
N TYR A 130 5.08 -0.35 -23.59
CA TYR A 130 5.49 -1.40 -24.51
C TYR A 130 4.29 -2.23 -24.99
N HIS A 131 3.40 -2.66 -24.09
CA HIS A 131 2.17 -3.41 -24.44
C HIS A 131 1.23 -2.62 -25.33
N PHE A 132 1.18 -1.30 -25.17
CA PHE A 132 0.36 -0.42 -26.00
C PHE A 132 0.80 -0.46 -27.47
N PHE A 133 2.12 -0.57 -27.73
CA PHE A 133 2.65 -0.68 -29.10
C PHE A 133 2.78 -2.12 -29.61
N PHE A 134 3.10 -3.08 -28.72
CA PHE A 134 3.38 -4.46 -29.07
C PHE A 134 2.60 -5.42 -28.14
N PRO A 135 1.46 -5.98 -28.58
CA PRO A 135 0.67 -6.89 -27.77
C PRO A 135 1.41 -8.22 -27.57
N LEU A 136 1.80 -8.51 -26.33
CA LEU A 136 2.48 -9.75 -25.95
C LEU A 136 1.47 -10.89 -25.81
N LYS A 137 1.42 -11.80 -26.79
CA LYS A 137 0.53 -12.97 -26.76
C LYS A 137 1.12 -14.18 -26.02
N GLU A 138 2.44 -14.26 -25.86
CA GLU A 138 3.11 -15.49 -25.37
C GLU A 138 4.04 -15.30 -24.16
N GLU A 139 4.32 -14.08 -23.71
CA GLU A 139 5.23 -13.84 -22.56
C GLU A 139 4.49 -13.73 -21.21
N ILE A 140 5.16 -14.09 -20.12
CA ILE A 140 4.67 -13.89 -18.76
C ILE A 140 4.82 -12.41 -18.39
N ASN A 141 3.76 -11.79 -17.87
CA ASN A 141 3.79 -10.40 -17.44
C ASN A 141 4.59 -10.20 -16.13
N LEU A 142 5.91 -10.12 -16.22
CA LEU A 142 6.83 -9.87 -15.11
C LEU A 142 6.54 -8.56 -14.37
N SER A 143 5.98 -7.54 -15.02
CA SER A 143 5.62 -6.29 -14.33
C SER A 143 4.62 -6.54 -13.17
N MET A 144 3.76 -7.54 -13.30
CA MET A 144 2.81 -7.94 -12.25
C MET A 144 3.51 -8.56 -11.05
N LEU A 145 4.63 -9.24 -11.26
CA LEU A 145 5.46 -9.76 -10.18
C LEU A 145 6.08 -8.61 -9.36
N TRP A 146 6.56 -7.55 -10.02
CA TRP A 146 7.06 -6.35 -9.32
C TRP A 146 5.96 -5.69 -8.49
N CYS A 147 4.75 -5.54 -9.05
CA CYS A 147 3.61 -5.03 -8.31
C CYS A 147 3.28 -5.88 -7.08
N LEU A 148 3.25 -7.21 -7.25
CA LEU A 148 2.99 -8.16 -6.16
C LEU A 148 4.06 -8.08 -5.06
N LEU A 149 5.34 -7.93 -5.44
CA LEU A 149 6.44 -7.76 -4.49
C LEU A 149 6.28 -6.49 -3.65
N VAL A 150 5.85 -5.37 -4.24
CA VAL A 150 5.59 -4.14 -3.47
C VAL A 150 4.47 -4.36 -2.45
N VAL A 151 3.37 -4.99 -2.86
CA VAL A 151 2.26 -5.33 -1.95
C VAL A 151 2.75 -6.23 -0.81
N PHE A 152 3.56 -7.24 -1.14
CA PHE A 152 4.14 -8.14 -0.15
C PHE A 152 5.05 -7.41 0.84
N PHE A 153 5.92 -6.50 0.37
CA PHE A 153 6.79 -5.71 1.24
C PHE A 153 5.99 -4.75 2.12
N ALA A 154 4.97 -4.09 1.58
CA ALA A 154 4.09 -3.24 2.36
C ALA A 154 3.35 -4.03 3.45
N PHE A 155 2.79 -5.21 3.11
CA PHE A 155 2.14 -6.09 4.07
C PHE A 155 3.11 -6.58 5.15
N LYS A 156 4.30 -7.08 4.75
CA LYS A 156 5.35 -7.53 5.67
C LYS A 156 5.75 -6.41 6.64
N LEU A 157 5.93 -5.19 6.14
CA LEU A 157 6.32 -4.05 6.97
C LEU A 157 5.22 -3.64 7.93
N LEU A 158 3.96 -3.58 7.47
CA LEU A 158 2.82 -3.33 8.37
C LEU A 158 2.70 -4.41 9.44
N ALA A 159 2.86 -5.69 9.08
CA ALA A 159 2.88 -6.79 10.04
C ALA A 159 4.03 -6.66 11.04
N SER A 160 5.24 -6.32 10.58
CA SER A 160 6.40 -6.11 11.45
C SER A 160 6.18 -4.96 12.43
N LEU A 161 5.58 -3.85 11.98
CA LEU A 161 5.22 -2.73 12.85
C LEU A 161 4.14 -3.12 13.85
N THR A 162 3.13 -3.86 13.41
CA THR A 162 2.06 -4.37 14.28
C THR A 162 2.65 -5.26 15.38
N VAL A 163 3.53 -6.20 15.04
CA VAL A 163 4.18 -7.09 16.01
C VAL A 163 4.96 -6.34 17.08
N GLN A 164 5.56 -5.18 16.78
CA GLN A 164 6.25 -4.39 17.80
C GLN A 164 5.30 -3.87 18.88
N TYR A 165 4.08 -3.47 18.52
CA TYR A 165 3.06 -3.11 19.51
C TYR A 165 2.65 -4.29 20.39
N PHE A 166 2.74 -5.52 19.86
CA PHE A 166 2.51 -6.76 20.61
C PHE A 166 3.67 -7.19 21.50
N GLN A 167 4.88 -6.65 21.31
CA GLN A 167 6.05 -7.01 22.11
C GLN A 167 6.34 -6.02 23.25
N SER A 168 5.86 -4.77 23.18
CA SER A 168 6.14 -3.75 24.20
C SER A 168 5.30 -3.94 25.47
N ASP A 169 5.92 -4.17 26.63
CA ASP A 169 5.19 -4.50 27.88
C ASP A 169 4.32 -3.36 28.44
N GLU A 170 4.58 -2.12 28.05
CA GLU A 170 3.80 -0.94 28.46
C GLU A 170 2.50 -0.73 27.64
N SER A 171 2.24 -1.56 26.62
CA SER A 171 1.22 -1.29 25.58
C SER A 171 -0.03 -2.20 25.60
N ILE A 172 -0.46 -2.69 26.77
CA ILE A 172 -1.63 -3.60 26.88
C ILE A 172 -2.86 -3.04 26.14
N GLY A 173 -3.08 -1.71 26.22
CA GLY A 173 -4.17 -1.04 25.52
C GLY A 173 -4.03 -1.01 23.98
N GLU A 174 -2.80 -0.91 23.45
CA GLU A 174 -2.56 -0.94 22.01
C GLU A 174 -2.83 -2.34 21.45
N ARG A 175 -2.33 -3.37 22.15
CA ARG A 175 -2.52 -4.78 21.76
C ARG A 175 -4.01 -5.15 21.71
N SER A 176 -4.76 -4.79 22.74
CA SER A 176 -6.20 -5.06 22.80
C SER A 176 -6.96 -4.29 21.72
N THR A 177 -6.61 -3.03 21.47
CA THR A 177 -7.21 -2.23 20.39
C THR A 177 -7.00 -2.88 19.02
N CYS A 178 -5.80 -3.39 18.74
CA CYS A 178 -5.50 -4.07 17.48
C CYS A 178 -6.32 -5.36 17.30
N ILE A 179 -6.46 -6.18 18.35
CA ILE A 179 -7.26 -7.42 18.29
C ILE A 179 -8.74 -7.10 18.09
N VAL A 180 -9.29 -6.18 18.89
CA VAL A 180 -10.71 -5.82 18.85
C VAL A 180 -11.07 -5.24 17.49
N THR A 181 -10.24 -4.34 16.94
CA THR A 181 -10.47 -3.80 15.60
C THR A 181 -10.34 -4.87 14.52
N GLY A 182 -9.37 -5.79 14.61
CA GLY A 182 -9.26 -6.92 13.68
C GLY A 182 -10.51 -7.82 13.67
N LEU A 183 -11.05 -8.15 14.84
CA LEU A 183 -12.31 -8.90 14.95
C LEU A 183 -13.50 -8.10 14.41
N ALA A 184 -13.57 -6.79 14.66
CA ALA A 184 -14.60 -5.93 14.08
C ALA A 184 -14.52 -5.90 12.54
N TYR A 185 -13.32 -5.78 11.96
CA TYR A 185 -13.12 -5.88 10.51
C TYR A 185 -13.51 -7.24 9.95
N LEU A 186 -13.24 -8.34 10.68
CA LEU A 186 -13.69 -9.68 10.29
C LEU A 186 -15.23 -9.74 10.23
N LEU A 187 -15.92 -9.24 11.26
CA LEU A 187 -17.39 -9.22 11.29
C LEU A 187 -17.96 -8.34 10.15
N ILE A 188 -17.37 -7.17 9.93
CA ILE A 188 -17.75 -6.29 8.81
C ILE A 188 -17.52 -7.00 7.48
N ALA A 189 -16.40 -7.70 7.30
CA ALA A 189 -16.12 -8.47 6.09
C ALA A 189 -17.14 -9.61 5.88
N MET A 190 -17.53 -10.32 6.95
CA MET A 190 -18.58 -11.35 6.87
C MET A 190 -19.91 -10.78 6.41
N ILE A 191 -20.32 -9.62 6.91
CA ILE A 191 -21.55 -8.93 6.48
C ILE A 191 -21.44 -8.54 5.01
N ILE A 192 -20.32 -7.93 4.61
CA ILE A 192 -20.11 -7.43 3.26
C ILE A 192 -20.02 -8.56 2.22
N LEU A 193 -19.43 -9.71 2.56
CA LEU A 193 -19.33 -10.84 1.63
C LEU A 193 -20.68 -11.55 1.37
N ILE A 194 -21.71 -11.26 2.17
CA ILE A 194 -23.10 -11.69 1.97
C ILE A 194 -23.85 -10.71 1.04
N VAL A 195 -23.40 -9.47 0.95
CA VAL A 195 -24.03 -8.43 0.13
C VAL A 195 -24.04 -8.85 -1.34
N PRO A 196 -25.18 -8.76 -2.04
CA PRO A 196 -25.30 -9.23 -3.41
C PRO A 196 -24.61 -8.30 -4.41
N GLU A 197 -24.09 -8.86 -5.51
CA GLU A 197 -23.31 -8.13 -6.53
C GLU A 197 -24.10 -7.04 -7.30
N HIS A 198 -25.43 -7.03 -7.20
CA HIS A 198 -26.24 -5.93 -7.74
C HIS A 198 -26.11 -4.63 -6.93
N THR A 199 -25.65 -4.72 -5.68
CA THR A 199 -25.40 -3.54 -4.83
C THR A 199 -23.91 -3.18 -4.77
N LEU A 200 -23.03 -4.17 -4.55
CA LEU A 200 -21.59 -3.97 -4.46
C LEU A 200 -20.85 -4.72 -5.57
N GLU A 201 -20.20 -3.99 -6.45
CA GLU A 201 -19.58 -4.54 -7.67
C GLU A 201 -18.17 -5.07 -7.45
N VAL A 202 -18.06 -6.14 -6.67
CA VAL A 202 -16.75 -6.76 -6.42
C VAL A 202 -16.37 -7.76 -7.52
N GLY A 203 -17.35 -8.49 -8.06
CA GLY A 203 -17.15 -9.56 -9.03
C GLY A 203 -16.63 -10.88 -8.42
N LEU A 204 -16.78 -11.06 -7.10
CA LEU A 204 -16.26 -12.23 -6.39
C LEU A 204 -17.07 -13.50 -6.66
N ASP A 205 -18.39 -13.40 -6.86
CA ASP A 205 -19.22 -14.56 -7.21
C ASP A 205 -18.92 -15.01 -8.65
N ASN A 206 -18.75 -14.08 -9.60
CA ASN A 206 -18.33 -14.41 -10.97
C ASN A 206 -16.95 -15.06 -10.99
N ALA A 207 -16.00 -14.52 -10.21
CA ALA A 207 -14.68 -15.12 -10.05
C ALA A 207 -14.75 -16.53 -9.47
N TYR A 208 -15.59 -16.77 -8.45
CA TYR A 208 -15.77 -18.09 -7.88
C TYR A 208 -16.33 -19.09 -8.88
N HIS A 209 -17.36 -18.70 -9.65
CA HIS A 209 -17.94 -19.58 -10.67
C HIS A 209 -16.94 -19.92 -11.78
N SER A 210 -16.23 -18.91 -12.31
CA SER A 210 -15.22 -19.12 -13.35
C SER A 210 -14.03 -19.94 -12.85
N PHE A 211 -13.57 -19.72 -11.61
CA PHE A 211 -12.52 -20.51 -10.99
C PHE A 211 -12.95 -21.96 -10.82
N ASN A 212 -14.16 -22.21 -10.31
CA ASN A 212 -14.63 -23.56 -10.04
C ASN A 212 -14.79 -24.39 -11.33
N GLU A 213 -15.34 -23.78 -12.38
CA GLU A 213 -15.49 -24.39 -13.72
C GLU A 213 -14.13 -24.66 -14.39
N SER A 214 -13.20 -23.70 -14.32
CA SER A 214 -11.87 -23.86 -14.90
C SER A 214 -11.05 -24.89 -14.11
N ALA A 215 -11.20 -24.91 -12.79
CA ALA A 215 -10.54 -25.88 -11.91
C ALA A 215 -11.11 -27.29 -12.06
N SER A 216 -12.44 -27.46 -12.24
CA SER A 216 -13.02 -28.79 -12.50
C SER A 216 -12.51 -29.34 -13.82
N THR A 217 -12.50 -28.52 -14.88
CA THR A 217 -11.97 -28.91 -16.19
C THR A 217 -10.49 -29.30 -16.09
N PHE A 218 -9.70 -28.54 -15.33
CA PHE A 218 -8.29 -28.86 -15.07
C PHE A 218 -8.14 -30.19 -14.29
N LEU A 219 -8.92 -30.42 -13.23
CA LEU A 219 -8.84 -31.64 -12.44
C LEU A 219 -9.28 -32.87 -13.26
N GLU A 220 -10.33 -32.75 -14.07
CA GLU A 220 -10.75 -33.79 -15.01
C GLU A 220 -9.64 -34.13 -16.02
N SER A 221 -8.93 -33.11 -16.53
CA SER A 221 -7.78 -33.34 -17.42
C SER A 221 -6.62 -34.09 -16.74
N GLN A 222 -6.52 -34.01 -15.41
CA GLN A 222 -5.55 -34.74 -14.59
C GLN A 222 -6.09 -36.09 -14.07
N GLY A 223 -7.29 -36.51 -14.49
CA GLY A 223 -7.92 -37.76 -14.07
C GLY A 223 -8.56 -37.73 -12.66
N LEU A 224 -8.73 -36.53 -12.09
CA LEU A 224 -9.37 -36.33 -10.79
C LEU A 224 -10.84 -35.91 -10.98
N ASN A 225 -11.77 -36.83 -10.76
CA ASN A 225 -13.21 -36.52 -10.78
C ASN A 225 -13.59 -35.76 -9.49
N SER A 226 -13.60 -34.43 -9.55
CA SER A 226 -13.98 -33.57 -8.44
C SER A 226 -15.02 -32.55 -8.87
N SER A 227 -16.11 -32.42 -8.10
CA SER A 227 -17.18 -31.42 -8.33
C SER A 227 -16.77 -29.97 -7.99
N GLY A 228 -15.46 -29.67 -8.01
CA GLY A 228 -14.86 -28.38 -7.68
C GLY A 228 -14.01 -28.41 -6.39
N PRO A 229 -12.97 -27.56 -6.27
CA PRO A 229 -11.96 -27.72 -5.21
C PRO A 229 -12.39 -27.22 -3.82
N ALA A 230 -13.33 -26.29 -3.71
CA ALA A 230 -13.70 -25.65 -2.44
C ALA A 230 -15.14 -25.13 -2.43
N SER A 231 -15.82 -25.23 -1.29
CA SER A 231 -17.17 -24.67 -1.11
C SER A 231 -17.15 -23.14 -1.05
N LYS A 232 -18.15 -22.49 -1.70
CA LYS A 232 -18.31 -21.02 -1.74
C LYS A 232 -18.26 -20.37 -0.35
N ILE A 233 -18.86 -21.00 0.66
CA ILE A 233 -18.86 -20.46 2.03
C ILE A 233 -17.47 -20.52 2.67
N VAL A 234 -16.70 -21.58 2.40
CA VAL A 234 -15.34 -21.77 2.92
C VAL A 234 -14.41 -20.73 2.30
N VAL A 235 -14.51 -20.51 0.99
CA VAL A 235 -13.74 -19.46 0.29
C VAL A 235 -14.07 -18.09 0.87
N LYS A 236 -15.35 -17.74 1.03
CA LYS A 236 -15.77 -16.46 1.63
C LYS A 236 -15.27 -16.32 3.07
N PHE A 237 -15.26 -17.39 3.87
CA PHE A 237 -14.71 -17.37 5.23
C PHE A 237 -13.21 -17.03 5.27
N PHE A 238 -12.38 -17.69 4.45
CA PHE A 238 -10.95 -17.38 4.40
C PHE A 238 -10.65 -15.97 3.88
N ILE A 239 -11.46 -15.48 2.94
CA ILE A 239 -11.41 -14.08 2.49
C ILE A 239 -11.76 -13.15 3.66
N ALA A 240 -12.81 -13.43 4.44
CA ALA A 240 -13.19 -12.63 5.61
C ALA A 240 -12.09 -12.60 6.68
N VAL A 241 -11.43 -13.72 6.94
CA VAL A 241 -10.27 -13.79 7.85
C VAL A 241 -9.12 -12.94 7.34
N SER A 242 -8.79 -13.03 6.04
CA SER A 242 -7.75 -12.21 5.41
C SER A 242 -8.07 -10.73 5.51
N CYS A 243 -9.35 -10.36 5.32
CA CYS A 243 -9.86 -9.02 5.50
C CYS A 243 -9.70 -8.51 6.94
N GLY A 244 -10.00 -9.34 7.94
CA GLY A 244 -9.78 -9.03 9.35
C GLY A 244 -8.31 -8.74 9.67
N VAL A 245 -7.39 -9.54 9.11
CA VAL A 245 -5.94 -9.31 9.25
C VAL A 245 -5.52 -7.99 8.61
N VAL A 246 -5.90 -7.73 7.35
CA VAL A 246 -5.58 -6.46 6.67
C VAL A 246 -6.18 -5.26 7.43
N GLY A 247 -7.41 -5.38 7.92
CA GLY A 247 -8.06 -4.37 8.74
C GLY A 247 -7.29 -4.06 10.03
N ALA A 248 -6.84 -5.11 10.75
CA ALA A 248 -6.01 -4.95 11.95
C ALA A 248 -4.69 -4.23 11.66
N LEU A 249 -4.03 -4.58 10.55
CA LEU A 249 -2.78 -3.92 10.11
C LEU A 249 -3.00 -2.44 9.74
N PHE A 250 -4.19 -2.08 9.29
CA PHE A 250 -4.55 -0.70 8.91
C PHE A 250 -5.00 0.15 10.10
N THR A 251 -5.36 -0.46 11.24
CA THR A 251 -5.86 0.25 12.43
C THR A 251 -4.90 1.35 12.89
N PHE A 252 -3.65 1.02 13.26
CA PHE A 252 -2.70 2.02 13.75
C PHE A 252 -2.31 3.07 12.69
N PRO A 253 -2.01 2.68 11.44
CA PRO A 253 -1.89 3.63 10.34
C PRO A 253 -3.06 4.62 10.25
N GLY A 254 -4.30 4.14 10.32
CA GLY A 254 -5.50 4.98 10.22
C GLY A 254 -5.68 5.91 11.42
N LEU A 255 -5.51 5.39 12.65
CA LEU A 255 -5.56 6.22 13.87
C LEU A 255 -4.53 7.34 13.84
N ARG A 256 -3.31 7.02 13.38
CA ARG A 256 -2.22 7.97 13.27
C ARG A 256 -2.46 8.99 12.16
N MET A 257 -2.93 8.54 11.00
CA MET A 257 -3.31 9.40 9.88
C MET A 257 -4.36 10.42 10.31
N ALA A 258 -5.37 10.00 11.07
CA ALA A 258 -6.41 10.88 11.61
C ALA A 258 -5.84 11.94 12.55
N ARG A 259 -4.94 11.54 13.47
CA ARG A 259 -4.25 12.47 14.37
C ARG A 259 -3.44 13.50 13.58
N MET A 260 -2.58 13.04 12.66
CA MET A 260 -1.77 13.93 11.81
C MET A 260 -2.64 14.88 10.99
N HIS A 261 -3.82 14.43 10.53
CA HIS A 261 -4.76 15.28 9.83
C HIS A 261 -5.36 16.36 10.73
N TRP A 262 -5.84 16.00 11.92
CA TRP A 262 -6.32 16.95 12.90
C TRP A 262 -5.27 18.02 13.24
N ASP A 263 -4.04 17.59 13.49
CA ASP A 263 -2.91 18.47 13.82
C ASP A 263 -2.57 19.38 12.64
N SER A 264 -2.52 18.84 11.42
CA SER A 264 -2.25 19.64 10.22
C SER A 264 -3.26 20.76 9.99
N LEU A 265 -4.54 20.54 10.34
CA LEU A 265 -5.59 21.57 10.24
C LEU A 265 -5.41 22.68 11.27
N LYS A 266 -4.84 22.38 12.45
CA LYS A 266 -4.51 23.37 13.48
C LYS A 266 -3.36 24.27 13.05
N PHE A 267 -2.33 23.72 12.41
CA PHE A 267 -1.17 24.50 11.94
C PHE A 267 -1.42 25.25 10.62
N CYS A 268 -2.39 24.82 9.81
CA CYS A 268 -2.70 25.42 8.51
C CYS A 268 -3.93 26.34 8.53
N GLN A 269 -4.29 26.93 9.67
CA GLN A 269 -5.49 27.76 9.80
C GLN A 269 -5.52 28.95 8.82
N ASP A 270 -4.36 29.55 8.55
CA ASP A 270 -4.24 30.75 7.71
C ASP A 270 -4.30 30.46 6.19
N ARG A 271 -4.11 29.20 5.78
CA ARG A 271 -4.02 28.81 4.35
C ARG A 271 -5.25 28.04 3.90
N VAL A 272 -6.28 28.78 3.47
CA VAL A 272 -7.58 28.21 3.06
C VAL A 272 -7.45 27.12 1.98
N PHE A 273 -6.64 27.36 0.94
CA PHE A 273 -6.48 26.38 -0.15
C PHE A 273 -5.82 25.07 0.33
N LEU A 274 -4.79 25.16 1.17
CA LEU A 274 -4.12 23.98 1.71
C LEU A 274 -5.05 23.19 2.64
N LYS A 275 -5.82 23.90 3.47
CA LYS A 275 -6.85 23.31 4.32
C LYS A 275 -7.91 22.56 3.50
N LEU A 276 -8.36 23.16 2.39
CA LEU A 276 -9.29 22.51 1.46
C LEU A 276 -8.67 21.25 0.85
N MET A 277 -7.43 21.33 0.33
CA MET A 277 -6.74 20.16 -0.23
C MET A 277 -6.56 19.03 0.79
N LEU A 278 -6.23 19.34 2.04
CA LEU A 278 -6.10 18.35 3.12
C LEU A 278 -7.42 17.65 3.40
N ASN A 279 -8.53 18.41 3.46
CA ASN A 279 -9.86 17.83 3.68
C ASN A 279 -10.33 16.98 2.49
N VAL A 280 -10.09 17.46 1.26
CA VAL A 280 -10.38 16.68 0.04
C VAL A 280 -9.59 15.38 0.05
N SER A 281 -8.28 15.45 0.30
CA SER A 281 -7.41 14.28 0.38
C SER A 281 -7.86 13.30 1.47
N PHE A 282 -8.32 13.81 2.62
CA PHE A 282 -8.87 13.00 3.70
C PHE A 282 -10.17 12.28 3.31
N ALA A 283 -11.04 12.93 2.53
CA ALA A 283 -12.32 12.38 2.07
C ALA A 283 -12.20 11.45 0.84
N LEU A 284 -11.14 11.53 0.04
CA LEU A 284 -11.00 10.72 -1.18
C LEU A 284 -11.15 9.20 -0.99
N PRO A 285 -10.59 8.55 0.06
CA PRO A 285 -10.80 7.12 0.30
C PRO A 285 -12.28 6.73 0.40
N PHE A 286 -13.13 7.60 0.94
CA PHE A 286 -14.58 7.39 0.98
C PHE A 286 -15.19 7.41 -0.43
N LEU A 287 -14.80 8.37 -1.26
CA LEU A 287 -15.24 8.43 -2.66
C LEU A 287 -14.80 7.19 -3.45
N LEU A 288 -13.57 6.71 -3.22
CA LEU A 288 -13.07 5.48 -3.84
C LEU A 288 -13.92 4.26 -3.46
N VAL A 289 -14.42 4.17 -2.22
CA VAL A 289 -15.32 3.08 -1.78
C VAL A 289 -16.69 3.19 -2.44
N ILE A 290 -17.25 4.40 -2.54
CA ILE A 290 -18.56 4.64 -3.15
C ILE A 290 -18.59 4.27 -4.64
N LEU A 291 -17.48 4.45 -5.36
CA LEU A 291 -17.37 4.08 -6.78
C LEU A 291 -17.60 2.58 -7.06
N TRP A 292 -17.67 1.73 -6.03
CA TRP A 292 -17.98 0.30 -6.17
C TRP A 292 -19.43 -0.04 -5.80
N VAL A 293 -20.18 0.93 -5.28
CA VAL A 293 -21.60 0.76 -4.95
C VAL A 293 -22.43 1.10 -6.20
N LYS A 294 -22.93 0.08 -6.90
CA LYS A 294 -23.64 0.21 -8.18
C LYS A 294 -24.78 1.24 -8.19
N PRO A 295 -25.74 1.20 -7.24
CA PRO A 295 -26.88 2.12 -7.30
C PRO A 295 -26.49 3.58 -7.08
N ILE A 296 -25.32 3.84 -6.47
CA ILE A 296 -24.84 5.21 -6.20
C ILE A 296 -23.97 5.72 -7.36
N SER A 297 -23.15 4.86 -7.94
CA SER A 297 -22.11 5.26 -8.90
C SER A 297 -22.39 4.73 -10.31
N ARG A 298 -22.18 3.43 -10.55
CA ARG A 298 -22.31 2.83 -11.90
C ARG A 298 -23.68 3.09 -12.50
N ASP A 299 -24.77 2.66 -11.85
CA ASP A 299 -26.11 2.76 -12.44
C ASP A 299 -26.52 4.22 -12.68
N TYR A 300 -26.09 5.11 -11.79
CA TYR A 300 -26.33 6.54 -11.91
C TYR A 300 -25.57 7.19 -13.07
N LEU A 301 -24.34 6.76 -13.36
CA LEU A 301 -23.48 7.36 -14.39
C LEU A 301 -23.57 6.67 -15.75
N THR A 302 -23.81 5.36 -15.79
CA THR A 302 -23.77 4.56 -17.02
C THR A 302 -25.13 4.04 -17.48
N ALA A 303 -26.14 4.00 -16.62
CA ALA A 303 -27.48 3.50 -16.99
C ALA A 303 -28.55 4.61 -17.01
N ARG A 304 -28.43 5.63 -16.17
CA ARG A 304 -29.40 6.73 -16.11
C ARG A 304 -29.19 7.72 -17.26
N ILE A 305 -30.27 8.00 -17.98
CA ILE A 305 -30.34 9.08 -18.97
C ILE A 305 -30.93 10.33 -18.29
N PHE A 306 -30.19 11.43 -18.29
CA PHE A 306 -30.64 12.70 -17.73
C PHE A 306 -31.57 13.43 -18.70
N SER A 307 -32.48 14.25 -18.18
CA SER A 307 -33.39 15.05 -19.01
C SER A 307 -32.60 15.93 -19.98
N GLY A 308 -32.87 15.77 -21.28
CA GLY A 308 -32.14 16.47 -22.35
C GLY A 308 -30.93 15.74 -22.94
N MET A 309 -30.62 14.51 -22.48
CA MET A 309 -29.59 13.66 -23.08
C MET A 309 -30.20 12.46 -23.81
N ASN A 310 -29.56 12.01 -24.91
CA ASN A 310 -29.97 10.83 -25.68
C ASN A 310 -29.26 9.54 -25.24
N ALA A 311 -28.20 9.66 -24.44
CA ALA A 311 -27.34 8.58 -23.98
C ALA A 311 -26.96 8.80 -22.50
N PRO A 312 -26.55 7.74 -21.77
CA PRO A 312 -26.00 7.88 -20.43
C PRO A 312 -24.73 8.75 -20.42
N LEU A 313 -24.37 9.30 -19.26
CA LEU A 313 -23.23 10.21 -19.10
C LEU A 313 -21.89 9.54 -19.46
N LEU A 314 -21.76 8.25 -19.13
CA LEU A 314 -20.51 7.52 -19.22
C LEU A 314 -20.71 6.12 -19.82
N SER A 315 -19.79 5.70 -20.68
CA SER A 315 -19.73 4.31 -21.13
C SER A 315 -19.21 3.41 -20.01
N THR A 316 -19.46 2.11 -20.12
CA THR A 316 -18.95 1.13 -19.14
C THR A 316 -17.41 1.11 -19.11
N GLU A 317 -16.74 1.19 -20.26
CA GLU A 317 -15.26 1.23 -20.33
C GLU A 317 -14.69 2.52 -19.71
N ALA A 318 -15.37 3.66 -19.91
CA ALA A 318 -14.94 4.92 -19.34
C ALA A 318 -15.16 4.98 -17.81
N PHE A 319 -16.23 4.38 -17.28
CA PHE A 319 -16.42 4.24 -15.84
C PHE A 319 -15.28 3.48 -15.17
N GLU A 320 -14.88 2.36 -15.76
CA GLU A 320 -13.76 1.57 -15.28
C GLU A 320 -12.46 2.37 -15.28
N THR A 321 -12.22 3.12 -16.36
CA THR A 321 -11.05 3.98 -16.50
C THR A 321 -11.03 5.08 -15.43
N ILE A 322 -12.16 5.76 -15.20
CA ILE A 322 -12.28 6.80 -14.16
C ILE A 322 -12.00 6.23 -12.78
N ARG A 323 -12.52 5.03 -12.47
CA ARG A 323 -12.28 4.37 -11.18
C ARG A 323 -10.80 4.10 -10.93
N LEU A 324 -10.08 3.61 -11.95
CA LEU A 324 -8.64 3.38 -11.87
C LEU A 324 -7.86 4.69 -11.70
N ILE A 325 -8.18 5.72 -12.50
CA ILE A 325 -7.55 7.04 -12.43
C ILE A 325 -7.80 7.69 -11.06
N ALA A 326 -9.00 7.56 -10.50
CA ALA A 326 -9.34 8.12 -9.20
C ALA A 326 -8.41 7.61 -8.09
N VAL A 327 -8.05 6.31 -8.12
CA VAL A 327 -7.08 5.76 -7.16
C VAL A 327 -5.70 6.37 -7.39
N VAL A 328 -5.20 6.41 -8.63
CA VAL A 328 -3.89 6.98 -8.96
C VAL A 328 -3.79 8.44 -8.53
N VAL A 329 -4.79 9.26 -8.85
CA VAL A 329 -4.87 10.67 -8.45
C VAL A 329 -4.89 10.82 -6.93
N THR A 330 -5.66 9.97 -6.22
CA THR A 330 -5.71 10.00 -4.76
C THR A 330 -4.35 9.69 -4.14
N VAL A 331 -3.65 8.69 -4.67
CA VAL A 331 -2.31 8.31 -4.22
C VAL A 331 -1.30 9.43 -4.47
N LEU A 332 -1.30 10.01 -5.67
CA LEU A 332 -0.41 11.14 -6.01
C LEU A 332 -0.67 12.34 -5.11
N LEU A 333 -1.94 12.69 -4.87
CA LEU A 333 -2.31 13.78 -3.97
C LEU A 333 -1.80 13.52 -2.55
N ARG A 334 -1.85 12.27 -2.07
CA ARG A 334 -1.30 11.91 -0.75
C ARG A 334 0.22 12.05 -0.69
N PHE A 335 0.95 11.63 -1.71
CA PHE A 335 2.40 11.85 -1.76
C PHE A 335 2.76 13.34 -1.78
N ILE A 336 2.00 14.16 -2.53
CA ILE A 336 2.20 15.62 -2.56
C ILE A 336 1.96 16.26 -1.18
N LEU A 337 0.93 15.82 -0.46
CA LEU A 337 0.58 16.36 0.86
C LEU A 337 1.37 15.73 2.02
N MET A 338 2.12 14.65 1.77
CA MET A 338 2.88 13.93 2.77
C MET A 338 3.80 14.82 3.63
N PRO A 339 4.56 15.79 3.09
CA PRO A 339 5.42 16.67 3.90
C PRO A 339 4.63 17.50 4.92
N VAL A 340 3.40 17.91 4.58
CA VAL A 340 2.54 18.69 5.48
C VAL A 340 2.09 17.85 6.67
N TYR A 341 1.73 16.59 6.44
CA TYR A 341 1.38 15.65 7.52
C TYR A 341 2.60 15.30 8.39
N LEU A 342 3.76 15.07 7.78
CA LEU A 342 4.99 14.79 8.53
C LEU A 342 5.44 15.99 9.37
N GLN A 343 5.30 17.22 8.85
CA GLN A 343 5.61 18.41 9.64
C GLN A 343 4.66 18.55 10.83
N ALA A 344 3.36 18.28 10.65
CA ALA A 344 2.41 18.28 11.76
C ALA A 344 2.81 17.27 12.85
N TYR A 345 3.29 16.09 12.45
CA TYR A 345 3.84 15.11 13.39
C TYR A 345 5.10 15.61 14.13
N LEU A 346 6.03 16.27 13.44
CA LEU A 346 7.23 16.83 14.07
C LEU A 346 6.90 17.96 15.05
N ASN A 347 5.87 18.76 14.76
CA ASN A 347 5.36 19.82 15.64
C ASN A 347 4.78 19.29 16.96
N LEU A 348 4.47 17.99 17.06
CA LEU A 348 4.05 17.35 18.30
C LEU A 348 5.09 17.51 19.41
N ALA A 349 6.38 17.68 19.08
CA ALA A 349 7.42 17.93 20.07
C ALA A 349 7.19 19.23 20.84
N HIS A 350 6.82 20.30 20.13
CA HIS A 350 6.50 21.57 20.74
C HIS A 350 5.23 21.49 21.60
N GLU A 351 4.17 20.87 21.06
CA GLU A 351 2.91 20.70 21.79
C GLU A 351 3.09 19.90 23.09
N ARG A 352 3.88 18.82 23.07
CA ARG A 352 4.17 18.02 24.28
C ARG A 352 4.95 18.77 25.34
N VAL A 353 5.75 19.78 24.98
CA VAL A 353 6.43 20.66 25.94
C VAL A 353 5.44 21.68 26.49
N GLU A 354 4.59 22.26 25.65
CA GLU A 354 3.55 23.21 26.07
C GLU A 354 2.49 22.57 26.98
N GLU A 355 2.06 21.34 26.71
CA GLU A 355 1.16 20.59 27.58
C GLU A 355 1.80 20.28 28.93
N GLN A 356 3.09 19.93 28.92
CA GLN A 356 3.83 19.65 30.14
C GLN A 356 3.96 20.87 31.04
N LYS A 357 4.04 22.09 30.48
CA LYS A 357 4.07 23.33 31.27
C LYS A 357 2.80 23.51 32.13
N LYS A 358 1.68 22.90 31.72
CA LYS A 358 0.40 22.96 32.44
C LYS A 358 0.34 21.99 33.62
N GLU A 359 1.21 20.99 33.66
CA GLU A 359 1.26 19.99 34.72
C GLU A 359 2.13 20.45 35.88
N ALA A 360 1.64 20.31 37.12
CA ALA A 360 2.46 20.53 38.31
C ALA A 360 3.41 19.36 38.55
N GLY A 361 4.66 19.65 38.91
CA GLY A 361 5.63 18.64 39.30
C GLY A 361 7.05 18.92 38.82
N ARG A 362 7.91 17.93 39.01
CA ARG A 362 9.29 17.93 38.48
C ARG A 362 9.44 16.82 37.46
N ILE A 363 10.34 17.00 36.51
CA ILE A 363 10.75 16.01 35.53
C ILE A 363 12.28 15.91 35.54
N THR A 364 12.83 14.75 35.21
CA THR A 364 14.27 14.63 35.00
C THR A 364 14.67 15.21 33.63
N ASN A 365 15.88 15.74 33.52
CA ASN A 365 16.43 16.21 32.22
C ASN A 365 16.39 15.10 31.17
N VAL A 366 16.75 13.88 31.55
CA VAL A 366 16.77 12.70 30.65
C VAL A 366 15.38 12.35 30.14
N GLU A 367 14.35 12.37 31.00
CA GLU A 367 12.97 12.11 30.57
C GLU A 367 12.44 13.19 29.62
N LEU A 368 12.73 14.47 29.91
CA LEU A 368 12.33 15.58 29.05
C LEU A 368 12.99 15.47 27.67
N GLN A 369 14.32 15.25 27.63
CA GLN A 369 15.06 15.08 26.38
C GLN A 369 14.56 13.86 25.61
N LYS A 370 14.33 12.73 26.28
CA LYS A 370 13.77 11.51 25.67
C LYS A 370 12.37 11.77 25.09
N LYS A 371 11.51 12.54 25.78
CA LYS A 371 10.16 12.90 25.32
C LYS A 371 10.19 13.64 23.99
N ILE A 372 11.13 14.56 23.81
CA ILE A 372 11.32 15.35 22.57
C ILE A 372 11.99 14.50 21.48
N SER A 373 13.13 13.88 21.79
CA SER A 373 13.94 13.12 20.83
C SER A 373 13.23 11.87 20.30
N SER A 374 12.37 11.24 21.10
CA SER A 374 11.61 10.05 20.68
C SER A 374 10.70 10.31 19.48
N ILE A 375 10.19 11.53 19.32
CA ILE A 375 9.32 11.90 18.19
C ILE A 375 10.11 11.84 16.89
N PHE A 376 11.30 12.46 16.86
CA PHE A 376 12.16 12.42 15.69
C PHE A 376 12.67 11.00 15.41
N TYR A 377 13.10 10.26 16.44
CA TYR A 377 13.56 8.87 16.31
C TYR A 377 12.54 7.93 15.65
N TYR A 378 11.26 8.26 15.82
CA TYR A 378 10.13 7.47 15.35
C TYR A 378 9.53 7.97 14.02
N LEU A 379 10.09 9.03 13.43
CA LEU A 379 9.63 9.64 12.17
C LEU A 379 9.50 8.64 11.01
N CYS A 380 10.48 7.74 10.84
CA CYS A 380 10.45 6.73 9.78
C CYS A 380 9.30 5.71 9.97
N VAL A 381 8.97 5.36 11.21
CA VAL A 381 7.85 4.47 11.50
C VAL A 381 6.51 5.14 11.15
N VAL A 382 6.35 6.41 11.51
CA VAL A 382 5.17 7.20 11.13
C VAL A 382 5.04 7.29 9.61
N THR A 383 6.17 7.53 8.95
CA THR A 383 6.23 7.62 7.50
C THR A 383 5.84 6.31 6.82
N LEU A 384 6.34 5.17 7.31
CA LEU A 384 5.97 3.85 6.81
C LEU A 384 4.47 3.57 6.95
N GLN A 385 3.89 3.93 8.11
CA GLN A 385 2.45 3.77 8.32
C GLN A 385 1.61 4.68 7.43
N TYR A 386 2.14 5.84 7.03
CA TYR A 386 1.48 6.70 6.05
C TYR A 386 1.53 6.07 4.66
N VAL A 387 2.72 5.64 4.22
CA VAL A 387 2.98 5.26 2.82
C VAL A 387 2.50 3.85 2.48
N ALA A 388 2.68 2.86 3.38
CA ALA A 388 2.42 1.46 3.06
C ALA A 388 0.95 1.17 2.64
N PRO A 389 -0.09 1.67 3.34
CA PRO A 389 -1.48 1.47 2.92
C PRO A 389 -1.78 2.06 1.54
N ILE A 390 -1.20 3.23 1.25
CA ILE A 390 -1.38 3.96 -0.02
C ILE A 390 -0.75 3.18 -1.17
N LEU A 391 0.48 2.68 -0.97
CA LEU A 391 1.15 1.83 -1.95
C LEU A 391 0.39 0.53 -2.20
N MET A 392 -0.11 -0.14 -1.14
CA MET A 392 -0.93 -1.34 -1.31
C MET A 392 -2.15 -1.07 -2.20
N CYS A 393 -2.88 0.02 -1.96
CA CYS A 393 -4.02 0.40 -2.79
C CYS A 393 -3.63 0.65 -4.26
N LEU A 394 -2.52 1.38 -4.49
CA LEU A 394 -2.01 1.66 -5.83
C LEU A 394 -1.70 0.35 -6.57
N PHE A 395 -0.86 -0.51 -5.99
CA PHE A 395 -0.38 -1.71 -6.68
C PHE A 395 -1.47 -2.77 -6.85
N PHE A 396 -2.42 -2.90 -5.93
CA PHE A 396 -3.62 -3.71 -6.18
C PHE A 396 -4.43 -3.17 -7.36
N THR A 397 -4.55 -1.85 -7.51
CA THR A 397 -5.25 -1.23 -8.64
C THR A 397 -4.52 -1.47 -9.97
N LEU A 398 -3.19 -1.38 -10.00
CA LEU A 398 -2.40 -1.67 -11.21
C LEU A 398 -2.52 -3.13 -11.64
N MET A 399 -2.53 -4.05 -10.68
CA MET A 399 -2.79 -5.48 -10.93
C MET A 399 -4.22 -5.71 -11.40
N TYR A 400 -5.19 -5.06 -10.76
CA TYR A 400 -6.60 -5.12 -11.15
C TYR A 400 -6.82 -4.65 -12.59
N LYS A 401 -6.20 -3.54 -12.99
CA LYS A 401 -6.23 -3.03 -14.36
C LYS A 401 -5.70 -4.10 -15.33
N THR A 402 -4.47 -4.55 -15.09
CA THR A 402 -3.70 -5.30 -16.09
C THR A 402 -4.15 -6.75 -16.22
N LEU A 403 -4.43 -7.42 -15.09
CA LEU A 403 -4.92 -8.80 -15.08
C LEU A 403 -6.43 -8.89 -15.34
N GLY A 404 -7.16 -7.79 -15.17
CA GLY A 404 -8.57 -7.66 -15.50
C GLY A 404 -8.86 -7.15 -16.92
N ASP A 405 -7.84 -7.01 -17.77
CA ASP A 405 -7.94 -6.52 -19.16
C ASP A 405 -8.65 -5.15 -19.30
N PHE A 406 -8.44 -4.24 -18.34
CA PHE A 406 -8.93 -2.87 -18.45
C PHE A 406 -7.94 -1.97 -19.18
N THR A 407 -8.45 -0.93 -19.85
CA THR A 407 -7.66 0.02 -20.63
C THR A 407 -7.59 1.38 -19.93
N TRP A 408 -6.53 2.15 -20.20
CA TRP A 408 -6.45 3.56 -19.78
C TRP A 408 -7.18 4.51 -20.75
N SER A 409 -7.53 4.02 -21.95
CA SER A 409 -8.08 4.82 -23.05
C SER A 409 -9.61 4.87 -23.08
N GLY A 410 -10.31 4.28 -22.12
CA GLY A 410 -11.78 4.20 -22.15
C GLY A 410 -12.46 5.57 -22.28
N ILE A 411 -11.87 6.60 -21.66
CA ILE A 411 -12.35 7.99 -21.76
C ILE A 411 -12.14 8.56 -23.18
N LEU A 412 -10.98 8.28 -23.79
CA LEU A 412 -10.64 8.76 -25.14
C LEU A 412 -11.50 8.09 -26.22
N LYS A 413 -11.77 6.79 -26.06
CA LYS A 413 -12.68 6.05 -26.93
C LYS A 413 -14.11 6.55 -26.81
N GLN A 414 -14.55 6.97 -25.63
CA GLN A 414 -15.87 7.58 -25.46
C GLN A 414 -16.00 8.90 -26.20
N SER A 415 -14.95 9.75 -26.21
CA SER A 415 -14.96 10.97 -27.04
C SER A 415 -14.96 10.67 -28.53
N ALA A 416 -14.31 9.60 -28.99
CA ALA A 416 -14.31 9.18 -30.39
C ALA A 416 -15.66 8.57 -30.83
N MET A 417 -16.29 7.73 -30.00
CA MET A 417 -17.61 7.16 -30.29
C MET A 417 -18.74 8.21 -30.35
N LEU A 418 -18.58 9.36 -29.68
CA LEU A 418 -19.51 10.48 -29.81
C LEU A 418 -19.39 11.21 -31.15
N ASP A 419 -18.28 11.02 -31.89
CA ASP A 419 -17.97 11.70 -33.15
C ASP A 419 -18.19 10.79 -34.39
N GLU A 420 -18.11 9.46 -34.24
CA GLU A 420 -18.12 8.49 -35.36
C GLU A 420 -19.45 7.73 -35.57
N CYS A 421 -20.60 8.31 -35.19
CA CYS A 421 -21.89 7.71 -35.56
C CYS A 421 -22.19 7.91 -37.06
N SER A 422 -21.74 7.00 -37.94
CA SER A 422 -22.52 6.63 -39.15
C SER A 422 -22.03 5.44 -40.00
N ALA A 423 -20.78 4.95 -39.94
CA ALA A 423 -20.28 4.09 -41.04
C ALA A 423 -19.82 2.65 -40.67
N ASP A 424 -19.31 2.39 -39.47
CA ASP A 424 -18.50 1.16 -39.26
C ASP A 424 -19.26 -0.10 -38.88
N LEU A 425 -20.54 0.02 -38.46
CA LEU A 425 -21.36 -1.11 -38.00
C LEU A 425 -21.77 -2.07 -39.14
N GLU A 426 -21.74 -1.65 -40.40
CA GLU A 426 -22.00 -2.52 -41.56
C GLU A 426 -20.76 -3.30 -42.00
N TYR A 427 -19.55 -2.78 -41.77
CA TYR A 427 -18.31 -3.40 -42.23
C TYR A 427 -17.96 -4.64 -41.38
N GLU A 428 -18.08 -4.55 -40.05
CA GLU A 428 -17.74 -5.66 -39.15
C GLU A 428 -18.65 -6.88 -39.32
N LYS A 429 -19.93 -6.65 -39.66
CA LYS A 429 -20.91 -7.71 -39.97
C LYS A 429 -20.60 -8.43 -41.29
N SER A 430 -20.01 -7.73 -42.26
CA SER A 430 -19.65 -8.29 -43.56
C SER A 430 -18.39 -9.17 -43.51
N VAL A 431 -17.42 -8.81 -42.66
CA VAL A 431 -16.15 -9.54 -42.50
C VAL A 431 -16.35 -10.86 -41.73
N LEU A 432 -17.23 -10.87 -40.72
CA LEU A 432 -17.51 -12.08 -39.93
C LEU A 432 -18.26 -13.16 -40.75
N ALA A 433 -19.02 -12.75 -41.77
CA ALA A 433 -19.72 -13.66 -42.67
C ALA A 433 -18.78 -14.34 -43.69
N ALA A 434 -17.63 -13.73 -44.01
CA ALA A 434 -16.67 -14.25 -44.97
C ALA A 434 -15.72 -15.31 -44.37
N MET A 435 -15.53 -15.33 -43.05
CA MET A 435 -14.59 -16.23 -42.37
C MET A 435 -15.13 -17.64 -42.07
N THR A 436 -16.42 -17.91 -42.30
CA THR A 436 -17.05 -19.20 -41.94
C THR A 436 -17.07 -20.23 -43.08
N THR A 437 -16.52 -19.93 -44.26
CA THR A 437 -16.70 -20.78 -45.46
C THR A 437 -15.47 -21.61 -45.89
N GLU A 438 -14.30 -21.47 -45.27
CA GLU A 438 -13.10 -22.19 -45.71
C GLU A 438 -12.37 -22.86 -44.56
N SER A 439 -12.70 -24.14 -44.28
CA SER A 439 -11.84 -25.11 -43.59
C SER A 439 -12.51 -26.48 -43.54
N SER A 440 -12.48 -27.23 -44.65
CA SER A 440 -12.74 -28.67 -44.63
C SER A 440 -11.77 -29.41 -45.58
N ILE A 441 -11.33 -30.58 -45.10
CA ILE A 441 -10.68 -31.70 -45.82
C ILE A 441 -9.14 -31.61 -45.99
N ILE A 442 -8.41 -32.58 -45.40
CA ILE A 442 -7.64 -33.66 -46.08
C ILE A 442 -6.99 -34.62 -45.04
N ASP A 443 -7.01 -35.90 -45.43
CA ASP A 443 -6.80 -37.18 -44.74
C ASP A 443 -5.35 -37.63 -44.39
N THR A 444 -5.34 -38.83 -43.77
CA THR A 444 -4.34 -39.74 -43.17
C THR A 444 -3.17 -40.27 -44.02
N ASN A 445 -2.06 -40.70 -43.36
CA ASN A 445 -1.53 -42.09 -43.33
C ASN A 445 -0.06 -42.25 -42.82
N ASP A 446 0.13 -43.24 -41.93
CA ASP A 446 1.24 -44.18 -41.64
C ASP A 446 2.73 -43.90 -41.97
N PHE A 447 3.61 -44.18 -41.00
CA PHE A 447 4.65 -45.23 -41.11
C PHE A 447 5.34 -45.54 -39.76
N ALA A 448 5.43 -46.82 -39.41
CA ALA A 448 6.11 -47.34 -38.23
C ALA A 448 7.58 -47.68 -38.51
N THR A 449 8.48 -47.42 -37.56
CA THR A 449 9.76 -48.15 -37.44
C THR A 449 10.22 -48.20 -36.00
N VAL A 450 10.66 -49.38 -35.57
CA VAL A 450 10.93 -49.76 -34.18
C VAL A 450 12.44 -50.09 -34.00
N THR A 451 12.96 -49.75 -32.81
CA THR A 451 14.17 -50.23 -32.07
C THR A 451 15.59 -49.77 -32.48
N PRO A 452 16.61 -49.83 -31.58
CA PRO A 452 16.60 -50.02 -30.10
C PRO A 452 17.54 -49.11 -29.25
N GLU A 453 17.23 -49.07 -27.95
CA GLU A 453 18.11 -49.12 -26.75
C GLU A 453 19.13 -48.02 -26.36
N SER A 454 18.85 -47.50 -25.16
CA SER A 454 19.74 -47.39 -23.98
C SER A 454 20.94 -46.43 -24.05
N GLU A 455 20.70 -45.21 -23.55
CA GLU A 455 21.63 -44.31 -22.82
C GLU A 455 20.98 -42.92 -22.60
N GLN A 456 19.83 -42.68 -23.24
CA GLN A 456 19.16 -41.38 -23.31
C GLN A 456 18.04 -41.19 -22.28
N GLU A 457 17.95 -42.00 -21.22
CA GLU A 457 16.84 -41.95 -20.26
C GLU A 457 16.99 -40.83 -19.20
N LEU A 458 18.19 -40.45 -18.78
CA LEU A 458 18.33 -39.46 -17.69
C LEU A 458 18.12 -38.00 -18.16
N ALA A 459 18.63 -37.64 -19.33
CA ALA A 459 18.43 -36.31 -19.91
C ALA A 459 17.03 -36.13 -20.52
N SER A 460 16.44 -37.21 -21.08
CA SER A 460 15.05 -37.21 -21.54
C SER A 460 14.09 -37.11 -20.36
N ASN A 461 14.38 -37.71 -19.20
CA ASN A 461 13.56 -37.55 -17.99
C ASN A 461 13.57 -36.12 -17.44
N ILE A 462 14.71 -35.41 -17.44
CA ILE A 462 14.75 -34.01 -17.00
C ILE A 462 14.05 -33.09 -18.00
N LEU A 463 14.27 -33.30 -19.30
CA LEU A 463 13.61 -32.51 -20.35
C LEU A 463 12.10 -32.80 -20.40
N SER A 464 11.68 -34.06 -20.29
CA SER A 464 10.27 -34.46 -20.26
C SER A 464 9.58 -33.99 -18.98
N THR A 465 10.28 -34.00 -17.84
CA THR A 465 9.78 -33.42 -16.58
C THR A 465 9.68 -31.90 -16.67
N ALA A 466 10.63 -31.23 -17.33
CA ALA A 466 10.56 -29.79 -17.56
C ALA A 466 9.42 -29.42 -18.52
N GLN A 467 9.21 -30.23 -19.56
CA GLN A 467 8.08 -30.09 -20.49
C GLN A 467 6.75 -30.38 -19.81
N SER A 468 6.65 -31.45 -19.01
CA SER A 468 5.44 -31.76 -18.25
C SER A 468 5.15 -30.66 -17.22
N PHE A 469 6.17 -30.14 -16.53
CA PHE A 469 6.02 -29.02 -15.62
C PHE A 469 5.57 -27.74 -16.35
N HIS A 470 6.12 -27.46 -17.54
CA HIS A 470 5.71 -26.32 -18.35
C HIS A 470 4.26 -26.45 -18.82
N LEU A 471 3.86 -27.63 -19.28
CA LEU A 471 2.47 -27.93 -19.67
C LEU A 471 1.54 -27.84 -18.46
N SER A 472 1.93 -28.40 -17.31
CA SER A 472 1.18 -28.26 -16.06
C SER A 472 1.04 -26.80 -15.64
N LEU A 473 2.09 -25.99 -15.79
CA LEU A 473 2.08 -24.57 -15.46
C LEU A 473 1.20 -23.76 -16.44
N GLN A 474 1.22 -24.09 -17.73
CA GLN A 474 0.31 -23.51 -18.72
C GLN A 474 -1.15 -23.89 -18.44
N SER A 475 -1.42 -25.16 -18.09
CA SER A 475 -2.76 -25.61 -17.71
C SER A 475 -3.22 -25.04 -16.36
N LEU A 476 -2.31 -24.74 -15.44
CA LEU A 476 -2.63 -24.02 -14.21
C LEU A 476 -2.96 -22.56 -14.50
N LYS A 477 -2.25 -21.93 -15.46
CA LYS A 477 -2.55 -20.57 -15.92
C LYS A 477 -3.97 -20.47 -16.49
N SER A 478 -4.47 -21.52 -17.18
CA SER A 478 -5.86 -21.53 -17.66
C SER A 478 -6.91 -21.56 -16.55
N VAL A 479 -6.56 -21.95 -15.31
CA VAL A 479 -7.48 -21.90 -14.17
C VAL A 479 -7.74 -20.46 -13.71
N PHE A 480 -6.74 -19.58 -13.83
CA PHE A 480 -6.84 -18.18 -13.45
C PHE A 480 -7.25 -17.31 -14.64
N THR A 481 -8.55 -17.29 -14.93
CA THR A 481 -9.13 -16.46 -15.98
C THR A 481 -9.12 -14.97 -15.60
N LYS A 482 -9.34 -14.10 -16.59
CA LYS A 482 -9.54 -12.65 -16.36
C LYS A 482 -10.64 -12.35 -15.34
N GLU A 483 -11.70 -13.16 -15.30
CA GLU A 483 -12.80 -12.97 -14.35
C GLU A 483 -12.36 -13.29 -12.91
N VAL A 484 -11.50 -14.31 -12.74
CA VAL A 484 -10.90 -14.63 -11.45
C VAL A 484 -10.05 -13.46 -10.95
N PHE A 485 -9.19 -12.91 -11.81
CA PHE A 485 -8.36 -11.76 -11.46
C PHE A 485 -9.17 -10.48 -11.19
N ARG A 486 -10.26 -10.26 -11.95
CA ARG A 486 -11.19 -9.16 -11.69
C ARG A 486 -11.80 -9.26 -10.29
N GLY A 487 -12.30 -10.43 -9.89
CA GLY A 487 -12.86 -10.61 -8.56
C GLY A 487 -11.82 -10.46 -7.45
N ILE A 488 -10.66 -11.11 -7.57
CA ILE A 488 -9.61 -11.09 -6.53
C ILE A 488 -9.04 -9.68 -6.35
N PHE A 489 -8.52 -9.07 -7.41
CA PHE A 489 -7.87 -7.76 -7.31
C PHE A 489 -8.88 -6.62 -7.18
N GLY A 490 -10.10 -6.79 -7.71
CA GLY A 490 -11.17 -5.83 -7.51
C GLY A 490 -11.58 -5.77 -6.04
N PHE A 491 -11.81 -6.94 -5.43
CA PHE A 491 -12.07 -7.02 -3.99
C PHE A 491 -10.90 -6.52 -3.14
N ALA A 492 -9.66 -6.93 -3.45
CA ALA A 492 -8.49 -6.49 -2.71
C ALA A 492 -8.31 -4.96 -2.76
N THR A 493 -8.53 -4.36 -3.94
CA THR A 493 -8.49 -2.90 -4.13
C THR A 493 -9.57 -2.22 -3.30
N TRP A 494 -10.81 -2.68 -3.43
CA TRP A 494 -11.93 -2.10 -2.70
C TRP A 494 -11.79 -2.27 -1.18
N TRP A 495 -11.43 -3.45 -0.69
CA TRP A 495 -11.22 -3.71 0.73
C TRP A 495 -10.07 -2.90 1.31
N SER A 496 -8.99 -2.69 0.56
CA SER A 496 -7.88 -1.84 0.98
C SER A 496 -8.32 -0.37 1.10
N CYS A 497 -9.11 0.14 0.13
CA CYS A 497 -9.69 1.49 0.19
C CYS A 497 -10.69 1.63 1.35
N PHE A 498 -11.53 0.61 1.56
CA PHE A 498 -12.48 0.57 2.68
C PHE A 498 -11.77 0.56 4.02
N SER A 499 -10.76 -0.29 4.20
CA SER A 499 -9.95 -0.36 5.43
C SER A 499 -9.23 0.95 5.68
N TRP A 500 -8.71 1.59 4.63
CA TRP A 500 -8.06 2.90 4.73
C TRP A 500 -9.04 3.99 5.19
N PHE A 501 -10.23 4.05 4.59
CA PHE A 501 -11.29 4.97 4.98
C PHE A 501 -11.79 4.70 6.41
N ALA A 502 -12.13 3.45 6.73
CA ALA A 502 -12.71 3.06 8.01
C ALA A 502 -11.73 3.32 9.17
N ALA A 503 -10.45 2.96 9.01
CA ALA A 503 -9.44 3.18 10.04
C ALA A 503 -9.18 4.68 10.29
N SER A 504 -9.14 5.48 9.21
CA SER A 504 -8.97 6.94 9.33
C SER A 504 -10.19 7.61 9.97
N SER A 505 -11.40 7.15 9.63
CA SER A 505 -12.65 7.66 10.20
C SER A 505 -12.78 7.31 11.69
N LEU A 506 -12.46 6.06 12.06
CA LEU A 506 -12.39 5.63 13.46
C LEU A 506 -11.42 6.51 14.26
N GLY A 507 -10.26 6.81 13.67
CA GLY A 507 -9.28 7.71 14.28
C GLY A 507 -9.81 9.13 14.51
N MET A 508 -10.57 9.68 13.56
CA MET A 508 -11.17 11.01 13.72
C MET A 508 -12.24 11.03 14.80
N VAL A 509 -13.09 9.99 14.86
CA VAL A 509 -14.09 9.84 15.93
C VAL A 509 -13.38 9.74 17.28
N TYR A 510 -12.33 8.92 17.38
CA TYR A 510 -11.51 8.79 18.58
C TYR A 510 -10.95 10.15 19.03
N GLN A 511 -10.32 10.93 18.14
CA GLN A 511 -9.80 12.26 18.50
C GLN A 511 -10.91 13.20 18.97
N SER A 512 -12.05 13.21 18.28
CA SER A 512 -13.17 14.11 18.61
C SER A 512 -13.76 13.83 20.00
N TYR A 513 -13.76 12.56 20.43
CA TYR A 513 -14.25 12.15 21.74
C TYR A 513 -13.31 12.61 22.85
N PHE A 514 -12.00 12.38 22.69
CA PHE A 514 -10.99 12.71 23.70
C PHE A 514 -10.57 14.20 23.73
N THR A 515 -10.89 14.98 22.69
CA THR A 515 -10.65 16.43 22.69
C THR A 515 -11.77 17.21 23.40
N LYS A 516 -12.96 16.60 23.56
CA LYS A 516 -14.11 17.20 24.24
C LYS A 516 -14.24 16.82 25.72
N SER A 517 -13.49 15.81 26.17
CA SER A 517 -13.32 15.46 27.58
C SER A 517 -12.09 16.14 28.15
#